data_AF-A0A964VNE3-F1
#
_entry.id   AF-A0A964VNE3-F1
#
_cell.length_a   1.000
_cell.length_b   1.000
_cell.length_c   1.000
_cell.angle_alpha   90.00
_cell.angle_beta   90.00
_cell.angle_gamma   90.00
#
_symmetry.space_group_name_H-M   'P 1'
#
loop_
_entity.id
_entity.type
_entity.pdbx_description
1 polymer ?
#
loop_
_entity_poly.entity_id
_entity_poly.type
_entity_poly.pdbx_seq_one_letter_code
_entity_poly.pdbx_strand_id
1 'polypeptide(L)'
;MKIEKSKKNKGKSLRNNVARLERAGLEYSVWIEKLRKAVDELALFLDKTYGSLGGTEINLPGSFTFQSWPSHEYNLTGYMRGSHDVIEILLTKNTKDSESLLKFAAVIAGGWLDEVALHIERQTEKFREAAEGIERLTAK
;
A
#
# COMPACT_ATOMS: atom_id res chain seq x y z
N MET A 1 29.16 29.50 -39.74
CA MET A 1 28.92 29.81 -38.31
C MET A 1 27.54 29.41 -37.73
N LYS A 2 26.47 29.12 -38.50
CA LYS A 2 25.15 28.75 -37.91
C LYS A 2 25.02 27.28 -37.45
N ILE A 3 25.79 26.35 -38.04
CA ILE A 3 25.65 24.90 -37.80
C ILE A 3 26.24 24.47 -36.46
N GLU A 4 27.35 25.08 -36.02
CA GLU A 4 27.99 24.77 -34.74
C GLU A 4 27.16 25.22 -33.53
N LYS A 5 26.48 26.38 -33.60
CA LYS A 5 25.59 26.84 -32.52
C LYS A 5 24.38 25.92 -32.32
N SER A 6 23.82 25.37 -33.41
CA SER A 6 22.70 24.42 -33.36
C SER A 6 23.09 23.07 -32.72
N LYS A 7 24.24 22.50 -33.10
CA LYS A 7 24.78 21.27 -32.48
C LYS A 7 25.15 21.47 -31.01
N LYS A 8 25.73 22.63 -30.65
CA LYS A 8 26.09 22.98 -29.26
C LYS A 8 24.86 23.14 -28.37
N ASN A 9 23.76 23.70 -28.89
CA ASN A 9 22.48 23.80 -28.17
C ASN A 9 21.79 22.44 -27.99
N LYS A 10 21.77 21.57 -29.02
CA LYS A 10 21.22 20.22 -28.90
C LYS A 10 22.00 19.35 -27.89
N GLY A 11 23.34 19.46 -27.88
CA GLY A 11 24.20 18.77 -26.90
C GLY A 11 24.07 19.31 -25.46
N LYS A 12 23.64 20.57 -25.29
CA LYS A 12 23.29 21.14 -23.97
C LYS A 12 21.90 20.66 -23.52
N SER A 13 20.94 20.55 -24.44
CA SER A 13 19.61 20.00 -24.19
C SER A 13 19.63 18.53 -23.79
N LEU A 14 20.45 17.71 -24.44
CA LEU A 14 20.59 16.29 -24.12
C LEU A 14 21.21 16.08 -22.72
N ARG A 15 22.29 16.79 -22.39
CA ARG A 15 22.90 16.73 -21.06
C ARG A 15 21.95 17.16 -19.95
N ASN A 16 21.17 18.21 -20.18
CA ASN A 16 20.15 18.65 -19.23
C ASN A 16 19.06 17.58 -19.03
N ASN A 17 18.65 16.88 -20.08
CA ASN A 17 17.66 15.79 -19.97
C ASN A 17 18.22 14.59 -19.22
N VAL A 18 19.48 14.21 -19.47
CA VAL A 18 20.16 13.14 -18.71
C VAL A 18 20.25 13.50 -17.23
N ALA A 19 20.72 14.70 -16.90
CA ALA A 19 20.80 15.16 -15.50
C ALA A 19 19.42 15.28 -14.81
N ARG A 20 18.34 15.51 -15.56
CA ARG A 20 16.97 15.46 -15.03
C ARG A 20 16.55 14.02 -14.76
N LEU A 21 16.85 13.10 -15.68
CA LEU A 21 16.54 11.68 -15.53
C LEU A 21 17.30 11.06 -14.36
N GLU A 22 18.58 11.39 -14.19
CA GLU A 22 19.40 10.93 -13.06
C GLU A 22 18.80 11.38 -11.72
N ARG A 23 18.42 12.67 -11.61
CA ARG A 23 17.77 13.18 -10.40
C ARG A 23 16.43 12.50 -10.14
N ALA A 24 15.58 12.38 -11.16
CA ALA A 24 14.30 11.70 -11.04
C ALA A 24 14.46 10.23 -10.64
N GLY A 25 15.46 9.53 -11.19
CA GLY A 25 15.77 8.14 -10.85
C GLY A 25 16.27 7.98 -9.41
N LEU A 26 17.09 8.91 -8.92
CA LEU A 26 17.54 8.93 -7.52
C LEU A 26 16.36 9.18 -6.56
N GLU A 27 15.53 10.18 -6.84
CA GLU A 27 14.34 10.48 -6.03
C GLU A 27 13.36 9.30 -6.04
N TYR A 28 13.10 8.72 -7.21
CA TYR A 28 12.23 7.55 -7.38
C TYR A 28 12.71 6.36 -6.53
N SER A 29 14.02 6.08 -6.54
CA SER A 29 14.61 4.98 -5.76
C SER A 29 14.41 5.18 -4.25
N VAL A 30 14.60 6.41 -3.75
CA VAL A 30 14.41 6.74 -2.33
C VAL A 30 12.95 6.55 -1.91
N TRP A 31 12.00 7.03 -2.73
CA TRP A 31 10.59 6.93 -2.40
C TRP A 31 10.05 5.52 -2.52
N ILE A 32 10.52 4.74 -3.51
CA ILE A 32 10.22 3.32 -3.59
C ILE A 32 10.63 2.62 -2.30
N GLU A 33 11.86 2.82 -1.83
CA GLU A 33 12.34 2.08 -0.66
C GLU A 33 11.55 2.46 0.60
N LYS A 34 11.19 3.74 0.77
CA LYS A 34 10.30 4.18 1.85
C LYS A 34 8.92 3.51 1.78
N LEU A 35 8.31 3.51 0.60
CA LEU A 35 7.00 2.88 0.40
C LEU A 35 7.09 1.37 0.60
N ARG A 36 8.19 0.73 0.17
CA ARG A 36 8.42 -0.70 0.39
C ARG A 36 8.38 -1.07 1.86
N LYS A 37 9.04 -0.28 2.72
CA LYS A 37 9.03 -0.51 4.17
C LYS A 37 7.66 -0.30 4.78
N ALA A 38 6.97 0.77 4.39
CA ALA A 38 5.63 1.06 4.88
C ALA A 38 4.62 -0.05 4.51
N VAL A 39 4.71 -0.59 3.30
CA VAL A 39 3.91 -1.76 2.86
C VAL A 39 4.20 -2.99 3.72
N ASP A 40 5.49 -3.28 3.96
CA ASP A 40 5.88 -4.44 4.77
C ASP A 40 5.34 -4.30 6.21
N GLU A 41 5.44 -3.11 6.80
CA GLU A 41 4.90 -2.81 8.13
C GLU A 41 3.37 -2.96 8.19
N LEU A 42 2.65 -2.46 7.18
CA LEU A 42 1.19 -2.59 7.12
C LEU A 42 0.77 -4.04 6.95
N ALA A 43 1.40 -4.80 6.05
CA ALA A 43 1.04 -6.19 5.81
C ALA A 43 1.22 -7.02 7.09
N LEU A 44 2.31 -6.81 7.81
CA LEU A 44 2.55 -7.44 9.12
C LEU A 44 1.54 -7.00 10.18
N PHE A 45 1.13 -5.73 10.18
CA PHE A 45 0.10 -5.25 11.08
C PHE A 45 -1.26 -5.92 10.80
N LEU A 46 -1.68 -5.99 9.54
CA LEU A 46 -2.93 -6.63 9.14
C LEU A 46 -2.92 -8.13 9.47
N ASP A 47 -1.80 -8.81 9.21
CA ASP A 47 -1.64 -10.23 9.56
C ASP A 47 -1.69 -10.48 11.06
N LYS A 48 -1.07 -9.61 11.88
CA LYS A 48 -1.19 -9.73 13.35
C LYS A 48 -2.59 -9.44 13.86
N THR A 49 -3.29 -8.50 13.24
CA THR A 49 -4.62 -8.06 13.65
C THR A 49 -5.68 -9.09 13.28
N TYR A 50 -5.54 -9.73 12.12
CA TYR A 50 -6.60 -10.55 11.53
C TYR A 50 -6.16 -11.98 11.14
N GLY A 51 -4.87 -12.22 10.94
CA GLY A 51 -4.29 -13.47 10.44
C GLY A 51 -4.29 -14.64 11.43
N SER A 52 -4.65 -14.42 12.70
CA SER A 52 -4.82 -15.49 13.70
C SER A 52 -5.90 -16.51 13.34
N LEU A 53 -6.72 -16.23 12.31
CA LEU A 53 -7.76 -17.11 11.80
C LEU A 53 -7.31 -18.01 10.64
N GLY A 54 -6.07 -17.90 10.15
CA GLY A 54 -5.44 -18.80 9.19
C GLY A 54 -6.12 -18.85 7.82
N GLY A 55 -5.52 -18.23 6.80
CA GLY A 55 -5.98 -18.35 5.40
C GLY A 55 -7.36 -17.73 5.13
N THR A 56 -7.82 -16.84 6.01
CA THR A 56 -9.15 -16.22 5.89
C THR A 56 -9.05 -14.92 5.11
N GLU A 57 -9.94 -14.75 4.14
CA GLU A 57 -10.14 -13.48 3.45
C GLU A 57 -10.74 -12.45 4.40
N ILE A 58 -10.07 -11.32 4.56
CA ILE A 58 -10.50 -10.25 5.45
C ILE A 58 -11.01 -9.09 4.61
N ASN A 59 -12.32 -8.85 4.69
CA ASN A 59 -12.95 -7.71 4.04
C ASN A 59 -12.60 -6.44 4.80
N LEU A 60 -11.88 -5.56 4.12
CA LEU A 60 -11.52 -4.21 4.54
C LEU A 60 -12.43 -3.18 3.85
N PRO A 61 -12.50 -1.94 4.38
CA PRO A 61 -13.20 -0.84 3.73
C PRO A 61 -12.78 -0.62 2.27
N GLY A 62 -13.66 0.05 1.51
CA GLY A 62 -13.41 0.33 0.10
C GLY A 62 -13.50 -0.88 -0.83
N SER A 63 -14.17 -1.95 -0.40
CA SER A 63 -14.26 -3.22 -1.15
C SER A 63 -12.90 -3.87 -1.38
N PHE A 64 -11.98 -3.68 -0.44
CA PHE A 64 -10.70 -4.34 -0.44
C PHE A 64 -10.75 -5.62 0.40
N THR A 65 -10.04 -6.64 -0.04
CA THR A 65 -9.91 -7.90 0.66
C THR A 65 -8.43 -8.18 0.88
N PHE A 66 -8.05 -8.28 2.15
CA PHE A 66 -6.70 -8.70 2.53
C PHE A 66 -6.67 -10.22 2.68
N GLN A 67 -5.67 -10.83 2.06
CA GLN A 67 -5.41 -12.26 2.13
C GLN A 67 -4.03 -12.47 2.74
N SER A 68 -3.95 -13.32 3.77
CA SER A 68 -2.68 -13.82 4.31
C SER A 68 -2.63 -15.34 4.27
N TRP A 69 -1.47 -15.87 3.90
CA TRP A 69 -1.20 -17.30 3.86
C TRP A 69 -0.22 -17.69 4.98
N PRO A 70 -0.23 -18.94 5.47
CA PRO A 70 0.74 -19.42 6.46
C PRO A 70 2.21 -19.26 6.05
N SER A 71 2.47 -19.18 4.73
CA SER A 71 3.77 -18.87 4.13
C SER A 71 4.25 -17.42 4.38
N HIS A 72 3.46 -16.58 5.07
CA HIS A 72 3.67 -15.13 5.21
C HIS A 72 3.68 -14.41 3.86
N GLU A 73 2.89 -14.93 2.93
CA GLU A 73 2.51 -14.24 1.71
C GLU A 73 1.27 -13.39 2.00
N TYR A 74 1.20 -12.22 1.37
CA TYR A 74 0.18 -11.21 1.59
C TYR A 74 -0.27 -10.61 0.27
N ASN A 75 -1.58 -10.51 0.10
CA ASN A 75 -2.20 -9.90 -1.06
C ASN A 75 -3.33 -8.97 -0.63
N LEU A 76 -3.57 -7.94 -1.44
CA LEU A 76 -4.69 -7.05 -1.30
C LEU A 76 -5.41 -6.96 -2.65
N THR A 77 -6.64 -7.44 -2.70
CA THR A 77 -7.48 -7.38 -3.90
C THR A 77 -8.61 -6.38 -3.67
N GLY A 78 -9.07 -5.69 -4.70
CA GLY A 78 -10.17 -4.73 -4.56
C GLY A 78 -10.37 -3.86 -5.78
N TYR A 79 -10.99 -2.70 -5.60
CA TYR A 79 -11.29 -1.78 -6.70
C TYR A 79 -10.69 -0.40 -6.41
N MET A 80 -10.08 0.22 -7.42
CA MET A 80 -9.79 1.65 -7.31
C MET A 80 -11.10 2.44 -7.37
N ARG A 81 -11.19 3.51 -6.56
CA ARG A 81 -12.37 4.38 -6.56
C ARG A 81 -12.63 4.92 -7.98
N GLY A 82 -13.83 4.65 -8.50
CA GLY A 82 -14.23 5.04 -9.86
C GLY A 82 -13.80 4.08 -10.97
N SER A 83 -13.18 2.95 -10.64
CA SER A 83 -12.88 1.85 -11.57
C SER A 83 -13.76 0.63 -11.27
N HIS A 84 -14.07 -0.13 -12.32
CA HIS A 84 -14.71 -1.46 -12.21
C HIS A 84 -13.69 -2.60 -12.33
N ASP A 85 -12.43 -2.28 -12.60
CA ASP A 85 -11.38 -3.27 -12.72
C ASP A 85 -10.91 -3.69 -11.33
N VAL A 86 -10.90 -5.01 -11.12
CA VAL A 86 -10.28 -5.60 -9.94
C VAL A 86 -8.78 -5.35 -10.04
N ILE A 87 -8.22 -4.74 -9.01
CA ILE A 87 -6.78 -4.62 -8.83
C ILE A 87 -6.30 -5.67 -7.85
N GLU A 88 -5.15 -6.23 -8.16
CA GLU A 88 -4.37 -7.07 -7.28
C GLU A 88 -3.10 -6.31 -6.90
N ILE A 89 -2.80 -6.28 -5.61
CA ILE A 89 -1.63 -5.61 -5.03
C ILE A 89 -0.88 -6.63 -4.19
N LEU A 90 0.25 -7.09 -4.72
CA LEU A 90 1.16 -7.96 -3.99
C LEU A 90 1.83 -7.17 -2.86
N LEU A 91 1.65 -7.62 -1.62
CA LEU A 91 2.24 -6.99 -0.43
C LEU A 91 3.44 -7.79 0.11
N THR A 92 3.58 -9.05 -0.29
CA THR A 92 4.70 -9.90 0.14
C THR A 92 6.05 -9.28 -0.22
N LYS A 93 6.95 -9.23 0.76
CA LYS A 93 8.28 -8.62 0.67
C LYS A 93 9.07 -9.01 -0.59
N ASN A 94 8.99 -10.29 -0.97
CA ASN A 94 9.81 -10.87 -2.05
C ASN A 94 9.13 -10.85 -3.42
N THR A 95 7.82 -10.63 -3.50
CA THR A 95 7.07 -10.65 -4.77
C THR A 95 6.48 -9.29 -5.13
N LYS A 96 6.52 -8.29 -4.24
CA LYS A 96 6.01 -6.95 -4.57
C LYS A 96 6.92 -6.21 -5.54
N ASP A 97 6.34 -5.85 -6.68
CA ASP A 97 6.96 -5.12 -7.77
C ASP A 97 6.60 -3.62 -7.73
N SER A 98 7.20 -2.84 -8.63
CA SER A 98 6.92 -1.41 -8.71
C SER A 98 5.48 -1.10 -9.09
N GLU A 99 4.81 -1.97 -9.86
CA GLU A 99 3.43 -1.77 -10.25
C GLU A 99 2.48 -1.90 -9.05
N SER A 100 2.66 -2.94 -8.24
CA SER A 100 1.93 -3.14 -6.99
C SER A 100 2.14 -1.96 -6.03
N LEU A 101 3.38 -1.48 -5.92
CA LEU A 101 3.69 -0.29 -5.13
C LEU A 101 2.94 0.97 -5.63
N LEU A 102 2.88 1.19 -6.94
CA LEU A 102 2.16 2.33 -7.52
C LEU A 102 0.65 2.23 -7.30
N LYS A 103 0.06 1.04 -7.51
CA LYS A 103 -1.36 0.79 -7.22
C LYS A 103 -1.67 1.05 -5.75
N PHE A 104 -0.83 0.53 -4.86
CA PHE A 104 -0.97 0.75 -3.42
C PHE A 104 -0.85 2.23 -3.03
N ALA A 105 0.13 2.96 -3.59
CA ALA A 105 0.26 4.39 -3.37
C ALA A 105 -0.99 5.18 -3.81
N ALA A 106 -1.60 4.80 -4.94
CA ALA A 106 -2.85 5.41 -5.40
C ALA A 106 -4.03 5.14 -4.45
N VAL A 107 -4.13 3.91 -3.93
CA VAL A 107 -5.16 3.54 -2.94
C VAL A 107 -4.99 4.33 -1.64
N ILE A 108 -3.77 4.44 -1.12
CA ILE A 108 -3.50 5.25 0.08
C ILE A 108 -3.80 6.72 -0.16
N ALA A 109 -3.36 7.28 -1.28
CA ALA A 109 -3.62 8.69 -1.62
C ALA A 109 -5.13 8.99 -1.74
N GLY A 110 -5.94 7.96 -2.00
CA GLY A 110 -7.40 8.02 -1.99
C GLY A 110 -8.06 8.02 -0.61
N GLY A 111 -7.28 7.93 0.48
CA GLY A 111 -7.78 7.95 1.87
C GLY A 111 -8.13 6.57 2.44
N TRP A 112 -7.75 5.48 1.78
CA TRP A 112 -8.13 4.13 2.21
C TRP A 112 -7.62 3.76 3.61
N LEU A 113 -6.42 4.22 4.00
CA LEU A 113 -5.88 3.93 5.34
C LEU A 113 -6.72 4.56 6.46
N ASP A 114 -7.27 5.76 6.24
CA ASP A 114 -8.14 6.41 7.21
C ASP A 114 -9.46 5.61 7.37
N GLU A 115 -10.00 5.10 6.27
CA GLU A 115 -11.18 4.22 6.29
C GLU A 115 -10.90 2.93 7.07
N VAL A 116 -9.74 2.30 6.86
CA VAL A 116 -9.30 1.10 7.59
C VAL A 116 -9.13 1.40 9.09
N ALA A 117 -8.50 2.51 9.45
CA ALA A 117 -8.31 2.91 10.85
C ALA A 117 -9.67 3.07 11.57
N LEU A 118 -10.59 3.84 10.97
CA LEU A 118 -11.95 4.00 11.50
C LEU A 118 -12.70 2.68 11.62
N HIS A 119 -12.47 1.74 10.71
CA HIS A 119 -13.06 0.41 10.77
C HIS A 119 -12.56 -0.39 11.98
N ILE A 120 -11.24 -0.41 12.20
CA ILE A 120 -10.61 -1.10 13.34
C ILE A 120 -11.07 -0.47 14.66
N GLU A 121 -11.13 0.86 14.76
CA GLU A 121 -11.62 1.56 15.95
C GLU A 121 -13.06 1.15 16.29
N ARG A 122 -13.95 1.10 15.29
CA ARG A 122 -15.35 0.66 15.47
C ARG A 122 -15.46 -0.81 15.87
N GLN A 123 -14.62 -1.68 15.32
CA GLN A 123 -14.60 -3.09 15.71
C GLN A 123 -14.10 -3.26 17.15
N THR A 124 -13.06 -2.52 17.52
CA THR A 124 -12.49 -2.51 18.87
C THR A 124 -13.52 -2.11 19.91
N GLU A 125 -14.31 -1.07 19.62
CA GLU A 125 -15.38 -0.63 20.51
C GLU A 125 -16.42 -1.73 20.76
N LYS A 126 -16.87 -2.40 19.69
CA LYS A 126 -17.83 -3.51 19.81
C LYS A 126 -17.28 -4.68 20.64
N PHE A 127 -16.00 -5.03 20.45
CA PHE A 127 -15.37 -6.08 21.26
C PHE A 127 -15.28 -5.69 22.73
N ARG A 128 -14.95 -4.43 23.03
CA ARG A 128 -14.92 -3.92 24.40
C ARG A 128 -16.30 -4.01 25.05
N GLU A 129 -17.34 -3.48 24.41
CA GLU A 129 -18.71 -3.52 24.92
C GLU A 129 -19.17 -4.96 25.21
N ALA A 130 -18.86 -5.89 24.30
CA ALA A 130 -19.18 -7.30 24.48
C ALA A 130 -18.42 -7.94 25.66
N ALA A 131 -17.11 -7.67 25.77
CA ALA A 131 -16.28 -8.19 26.86
C ALA A 131 -16.76 -7.69 28.23
N GLU A 132 -17.00 -6.38 28.38
CA GLU A 132 -17.55 -5.81 29.61
C GLU A 132 -18.92 -6.39 29.97
N GLY A 133 -19.76 -6.64 28.96
CA GLY A 133 -21.05 -7.29 29.14
C GLY A 133 -20.93 -8.70 29.72
N ILE A 134 -19.99 -9.50 29.20
CA ILE A 134 -19.72 -10.87 29.68
C ILE A 134 -19.18 -10.82 31.11
N GLU A 135 -18.20 -9.96 31.40
CA GLU A 135 -17.62 -9.84 32.74
C GLU A 135 -18.67 -9.52 33.81
N ARG A 136 -19.60 -8.61 33.51
CA ARG A 136 -20.72 -8.28 34.42
C ARG A 136 -21.66 -9.46 34.67
N LEU A 137 -21.81 -10.36 33.70
CA LEU A 137 -22.65 -11.56 33.85
C LEU A 137 -21.93 -12.66 34.64
N THR A 138 -20.61 -12.78 34.52
CA THR A 138 -19.81 -13.82 35.18
C THR A 138 -19.30 -13.42 36.57
N ALA A 139 -19.38 -12.14 36.95
CA ALA A 139 -18.98 -11.64 38.28
C ALA A 139 -20.05 -11.83 39.38
N LYS A 140 -21.09 -12.62 39.13
CA LYS A 140 -22.12 -13.04 40.10
C LYS A 140 -21.88 -14.47 40.55
#